data_AF-A0A3D1V3S1-F1
#
_entry.id   AF-A0A3D1V3S1-F1
#
_cell.length_a   1.000
_cell.length_b   1.000
_cell.length_c   1.000
_cell.angle_alpha   90.00
_cell.angle_beta   90.00
_cell.angle_gamma   90.00
#
_symmetry.space_group_name_H-M   'P 1'
#
loop_
_entity.id
_entity.type
_entity.pdbx_description
1 polymer ?
#
loop_
_entity_poly.entity_id
_entity_poly.type
_entity_poly.pdbx_seq_one_letter_code
_entity_poly.pdbx_strand_id
1 'polypeptide(L)' 'MDYAVPHADQLPNFELDHTTTPSPGTPHGVKGVGEAGTTGSPPAIANAVLDALRPLGVTALDMPFTAEKIWRAIRVASV' A
#
# COMPACT_ATOMS: atom_id res chain seq x y z
N MET A 1 -9.53 5.40 21.36
CA MET A 1 -10.29 5.48 20.09
C MET A 1 -9.63 4.50 19.14
N ASP A 2 -10.41 3.67 18.45
CA ASP A 2 -9.89 2.46 17.77
C ASP A 2 -9.78 2.61 16.23
N TYR A 3 -10.23 3.73 15.68
CA TYR A 3 -10.09 4.05 14.26
C TYR A 3 -8.71 4.64 13.99
N ALA A 4 -7.94 4.01 13.12
CA ALA A 4 -6.59 4.43 12.81
C ALA A 4 -6.60 5.75 12.02
N VAL A 5 -6.13 6.82 12.66
CA VAL A 5 -5.75 8.08 12.00
C VAL A 5 -4.23 8.22 12.19
N PRO A 6 -3.43 8.19 11.11
CA PRO A 6 -1.98 8.13 11.23
C PRO A 6 -1.41 9.43 11.79
N HIS A 7 -0.49 9.29 12.74
CA HIS A 7 0.38 10.34 13.25
C HIS A 7 1.63 10.49 12.35
N ALA A 8 2.33 11.61 12.48
CA ALA A 8 3.49 11.90 11.64
C ALA A 8 4.61 10.84 11.77
N ASP A 9 4.80 10.27 12.94
CA ASP A 9 5.79 9.21 13.23
C ASP A 9 5.37 7.82 12.75
N GLN A 10 4.12 7.66 12.32
CA GLN A 10 3.59 6.40 11.76
C GLN A 10 3.72 6.33 10.23
N LEU A 11 4.12 7.43 9.58
CA LEU A 11 4.30 7.48 8.14
C LEU A 11 5.78 7.25 7.76
N PRO A 12 6.04 6.56 6.64
CA PRO A 12 7.39 6.50 6.10
C PRO A 12 7.80 7.86 5.52
N ASN A 13 9.10 8.06 5.29
CA ASN A 13 9.55 9.13 4.41
C ASN A 13 9.12 8.81 2.98
N PHE A 14 8.55 9.80 2.28
CA PHE A 14 8.11 9.65 0.90
C PHE A 14 9.22 10.06 -0.06
N GLU A 15 9.57 9.15 -0.97
CA GLU A 15 10.33 9.48 -2.18
C GLU A 15 9.35 9.69 -3.32
N LEU A 16 9.52 10.78 -4.07
CA LEU A 16 8.61 11.18 -5.15
C LEU A 16 9.39 11.26 -6.46
N ASP A 17 8.77 10.78 -7.53
CA ASP A 17 9.26 10.92 -8.90
C ASP A 17 8.08 11.16 -9.86
N HIS A 18 8.37 11.63 -11.06
CA HIS A 18 7.36 11.84 -12.09
C HIS A 18 7.93 11.72 -13.51
N THR A 19 7.05 11.33 -14.42
CA THR A 19 7.28 11.43 -15.86
C THR A 19 6.12 12.21 -16.49
N THR A 20 6.34 12.76 -17.68
CA THR A 20 5.34 13.59 -18.36
C THR A 20 4.86 12.93 -19.64
N THR A 21 3.58 12.56 -19.64
CA THR A 21 2.84 12.12 -20.84
C THR A 21 1.57 12.94 -20.95
N PRO A 22 1.51 13.97 -21.82
CA PRO A 22 0.36 14.88 -21.92
C PRO A 22 -0.96 14.18 -22.24
N SER A 23 -2.08 14.71 -21.75
CA SER A 23 -3.42 14.26 -22.11
C SER A 23 -3.86 14.83 -23.48
N PRO A 24 -4.18 14.01 -24.49
CA PRO A 24 -4.64 14.50 -25.79
C PRO A 24 -6.04 15.15 -25.73
N GLY A 25 -6.80 14.86 -24.66
CA GLY A 25 -8.20 15.29 -24.50
C GLY A 25 -8.40 16.56 -23.68
N THR A 26 -7.34 17.25 -23.26
CA THR A 26 -7.44 18.49 -22.46
C THR A 26 -6.67 19.62 -23.13
N PRO A 27 -7.16 20.88 -23.10
CA PRO A 27 -6.51 22.01 -23.80
C PRO A 27 -5.05 22.26 -23.44
N HIS A 28 -4.65 21.86 -22.23
CA HIS A 28 -3.30 22.08 -21.69
C HIS A 28 -2.52 20.78 -21.45
N GLY A 29 -3.02 19.63 -21.90
CA GLY A 29 -2.35 18.35 -21.69
C GLY A 29 -2.32 17.85 -20.23
N VAL A 30 -3.09 18.46 -19.34
CA VAL A 30 -3.09 18.19 -17.89
C VAL A 30 -3.86 16.92 -17.53
N LYS A 31 -3.48 16.30 -16.40
CA LYS A 31 -4.14 15.13 -15.81
C LYS A 31 -4.37 15.36 -14.32
N GLY A 32 -5.45 14.81 -13.78
CA GLY A 32 -5.67 14.77 -12.33
C GLY A 32 -4.71 13.80 -11.65
N VAL A 33 -4.23 14.15 -10.45
CA VAL A 33 -3.26 13.35 -9.69
C VAL A 33 -3.60 13.20 -8.20
N GLY A 34 -4.58 13.95 -7.68
CA GLY A 34 -4.86 14.03 -6.24
C GLY A 34 -5.16 12.69 -5.56
N GLU A 35 -5.70 11.72 -6.30
CA GLU A 35 -6.01 10.37 -5.79
C GLU A 35 -4.97 9.31 -6.20
N ALA A 36 -3.94 9.67 -6.98
CA ALA A 36 -2.98 8.71 -7.51
C ALA A 36 -2.24 7.97 -6.39
N GLY A 37 -1.81 8.70 -5.36
CA GLY A 37 -1.20 8.13 -4.16
C GLY A 37 -2.16 7.25 -3.37
N THR A 38 -3.39 7.73 -3.10
CA THR A 38 -4.43 6.98 -2.38
C THR A 38 -4.86 5.70 -3.12
N THR A 39 -4.82 5.70 -4.45
CA THR A 39 -5.19 4.54 -5.27
C THR A 39 -4.03 3.55 -5.40
N GLY A 40 -2.81 4.04 -5.61
CA GLY A 40 -1.63 3.20 -5.83
C GLY A 40 -1.03 2.63 -4.54
N SER A 41 -1.13 3.33 -3.41
CA SER A 41 -0.48 2.90 -2.16
C SER A 41 -1.08 1.64 -1.53
N PRO A 42 -2.41 1.42 -1.45
CA PRO A 42 -2.96 0.20 -0.85
C PRO A 42 -2.49 -1.10 -1.52
N PRO A 43 -2.54 -1.26 -2.86
CA PRO A 43 -2.04 -2.48 -3.50
C PRO A 43 -0.51 -2.59 -3.43
N ALA A 44 0.22 -1.48 -3.46
CA ALA A 44 1.68 -1.52 -3.28
C ALA A 44 2.06 -2.09 -1.90
N ILE A 45 1.41 -1.62 -0.83
CA ILE A 45 1.62 -2.13 0.54
C ILE A 45 1.15 -3.58 0.66
N ALA A 46 -0.02 -3.93 0.11
CA ALA A 46 -0.55 -5.30 0.15
C ALA A 46 0.41 -6.29 -0.52
N ASN A 47 0.93 -5.95 -1.70
CA ASN A 47 1.89 -6.77 -2.40
C ASN A 47 3.20 -6.92 -1.62
N ALA A 48 3.70 -5.85 -1.01
CA ALA A 48 4.90 -5.90 -0.18
C ALA A 48 4.74 -6.81 1.05
N VAL A 49 3.59 -6.74 1.73
CA VAL A 49 3.27 -7.63 2.86
C VAL A 49 3.21 -9.09 2.41
N LEU A 50 2.51 -9.38 1.30
CA LEU A 50 2.41 -10.75 0.79
C LEU A 50 3.74 -11.29 0.29
N ASP A 51 4.56 -10.48 -0.39
CA ASP A 51 5.89 -10.87 -0.83
C ASP A 51 6.78 -11.24 0.36
N ALA A 52 6.76 -10.44 1.43
CA ALA A 52 7.52 -10.72 2.65
C ALA A 52 7.08 -12.02 3.36
N LEU A 53 5.79 -12.37 3.29
CA LEU A 53 5.23 -13.56 3.94
C LEU A 53 5.25 -14.81 3.04
N ARG A 54 5.47 -14.64 1.74
CA ARG A 54 5.48 -15.73 0.76
C ARG A 54 6.43 -16.88 1.11
N PRO A 55 7.65 -16.66 1.63
CA PRO A 55 8.54 -17.77 2.03
C PRO A 55 7.98 -18.64 3.15
N LEU A 56 7.01 -18.12 3.91
CA LEU A 56 6.32 -18.83 4.98
C LEU A 56 5.08 -19.58 4.48
N GLY A 57 4.75 -19.51 3.19
CA GLY A 57 3.58 -20.18 2.61
C GLY A 57 2.29 -19.36 2.65
N VAL A 58 2.34 -18.10 3.10
CA VAL A 58 1.17 -17.21 3.07
C VAL A 58 0.96 -16.68 1.64
N THR A 59 -0.19 -16.97 1.05
CA THR A 59 -0.54 -16.57 -0.33
C THR A 59 -1.64 -15.52 -0.41
N ALA A 60 -2.38 -15.30 0.68
CA ALA A 60 -3.45 -14.31 0.77
C ALA A 60 -3.60 -13.79 2.20
N LEU A 61 -3.94 -12.51 2.34
CA LEU A 61 -4.22 -11.85 3.61
C LEU A 61 -5.10 -10.62 3.37
N ASP A 62 -6.22 -10.51 4.09
CA ASP A 62 -7.14 -9.37 3.95
C ASP A 62 -6.71 -8.16 4.78
N MET A 63 -6.82 -6.98 4.18
CA MET A 63 -6.69 -5.69 4.88
C MET A 63 -7.70 -5.57 6.05
N PRO A 64 -7.40 -4.74 7.08
CA PRO A 64 -6.14 -4.02 7.31
C PRO A 64 -5.02 -4.95 7.80
N PHE A 65 -3.77 -4.65 7.43
CA PHE A 65 -2.58 -5.42 7.82
C PHE A 65 -2.09 -5.07 9.23
N THR A 66 -2.90 -5.36 10.24
CA THR A 66 -2.51 -5.13 11.65
C THR A 66 -1.41 -6.10 12.07
N ALA A 67 -0.59 -5.69 13.05
CA ALA A 67 0.47 -6.54 13.60
C ALA A 67 -0.08 -7.90 14.10
N GLU A 68 -1.27 -7.91 14.71
CA GLU A 68 -1.93 -9.14 15.15
C GLU A 68 -2.27 -10.08 13.98
N LYS A 69 -2.86 -9.55 12.89
CA LYS A 69 -3.21 -10.36 11.70
C LYS A 69 -1.96 -10.96 11.06
N ILE A 70 -0.90 -10.17 10.92
CA ILE A 70 0.39 -10.63 10.39
C ILE A 70 0.96 -11.73 11.30
N TRP A 71 0.99 -11.51 12.61
CA TRP A 71 1.47 -12.50 13.58
C TRP A 71 0.68 -13.81 13.50
N ARG A 72 -0.65 -13.75 13.44
CA ARG A 72 -1.51 -14.94 13.28
C ARG A 72 -1.21 -15.68 11.98
N ALA A 73 -1.07 -14.96 10.86
CA ALA A 73 -0.75 -15.56 9.56
C ALA A 73 0.59 -16.32 9.60
N ILE A 74 1.62 -15.71 10.19
CA ILE A 74 2.93 -16.35 10.39
C ILE A 74 2.81 -17.63 11.23
N ARG A 75 2.04 -17.60 12.32
CA ARG A 75 1.88 -18.74 13.24
C ARG A 75 1.11 -19.91 12.63
N VAL A 76 0.10 -19.63 11.80
CA VAL A 76 -0.67 -20.67 11.11
C VAL A 76 0.16 -21.33 10.01
N ALA A 77 1.01 -20.56 9.33
CA ALA A 77 1.80 -21.07 8.22
C ALA A 77 3.08 -21.81 8.64
N SER A 78 3.55 -21.62 9.89
CA SER A 78 4.75 -22.27 10.44
C SER A 78 4.48 -23.64 11.09
N VAL A 79 3.42 -24.34 10.67
CA VAL A 79 3.06 -25.69 11.15
C VAL A 79 3.45 -26.73 10.12
#